data_AF-A0A1X2G230-F1
#
_entry.id   AF-A0A1X2G230-F1
#
_cell.length_a   1.000
_cell.length_b   1.000
_cell.length_c   1.000
_cell.angle_alpha   90.00
_cell.angle_beta   90.00
_cell.angle_gamma   90.00
#
_symmetry.space_group_name_H-M   'P 1'
#
loop_
_entity.id
_entity.type
_entity.pdbx_description
1 polymer ?
#
loop_
_entity_poly.entity_id
_entity_poly.type
_entity_poly.pdbx_seq_one_letter_code
_entity_poly.pdbx_strand_id
1 'polypeptide(L)'
;MALPRSHQPAFTPAEIEFIAGNDPISVIPLYKMPAIKLIQATYGPFRPPLPTRVPLWLALSMKKNQKCKLLPPPWLTVDHLTERLEQEETKDEFCALPFHYMEMAHMILESASDDIPNAEKIRKLLKDLRETRQSKARVGLEALDDRWLGMHNLSFMEINEIRPFFSKAFNEMRKLEF
;
A
#
# COMPACT_ATOMS: atom_id res chain seq x y z
N MET A 1 13.86 -13.64 19.71
CA MET A 1 14.80 -14.11 18.67
C MET A 1 15.43 -12.88 18.03
N ALA A 2 16.75 -12.84 17.84
CA ALA A 2 17.41 -11.68 17.24
C ALA A 2 17.26 -11.72 15.71
N LEU A 3 16.82 -10.61 15.11
CA LEU A 3 16.72 -10.44 13.65
C LEU A 3 18.13 -10.50 13.02
N PRO A 4 18.30 -11.15 11.85
CA PRO A 4 19.55 -11.10 11.10
C PRO A 4 19.96 -9.66 10.78
N ARG A 5 21.27 -9.36 10.81
CA ARG A 5 21.79 -7.98 10.61
C ARG A 5 21.32 -7.32 9.31
N SER A 6 21.06 -8.11 8.27
CA SER A 6 20.54 -7.64 6.97
C SER A 6 19.11 -7.09 7.04
N HIS A 7 18.28 -7.58 7.98
CA HIS A 7 16.86 -7.22 8.13
C HIS A 7 16.60 -6.27 9.31
N GLN A 8 17.66 -5.85 10.01
CA GLN A 8 17.55 -4.84 11.07
C GLN A 8 17.20 -3.42 10.57
N PRO A 9 17.65 -2.95 9.39
CA PRO A 9 17.42 -1.55 9.00
C PRO A 9 16.06 -1.29 8.31
N ALA A 10 15.42 -2.31 7.75
CA ALA A 10 14.17 -2.18 7.00
C ALA A 10 13.33 -3.47 7.05
N PHE A 11 12.03 -3.31 6.83
CA PHE A 11 11.08 -4.42 6.74
C PHE A 11 11.23 -5.18 5.43
N THR A 12 10.94 -6.46 5.45
CA THR A 12 10.81 -7.27 4.24
C THR A 12 9.48 -6.96 3.52
N PRO A 13 9.38 -7.16 2.20
CA PRO A 13 8.12 -6.95 1.48
C PRO A 13 6.94 -7.71 2.09
N ALA A 14 7.16 -8.94 2.55
CA ALA A 14 6.12 -9.75 3.19
C ALA A 14 5.65 -9.18 4.54
N GLU A 15 6.54 -8.57 5.34
CA GLU A 15 6.16 -7.90 6.58
C GLU A 15 5.32 -6.65 6.30
N ILE A 16 5.67 -5.90 5.25
CA ILE A 16 4.93 -4.71 4.83
C ILE A 16 3.52 -5.09 4.35
N GLU A 17 3.40 -6.14 3.54
CA GLU A 17 2.10 -6.70 3.14
C GLU A 17 1.29 -7.19 4.34
N PHE A 18 1.94 -7.86 5.29
CA PHE A 18 1.28 -8.30 6.52
C PHE A 18 0.72 -7.12 7.34
N ILE A 19 1.47 -6.03 7.43
CA ILE A 19 1.03 -4.79 8.08
C ILE A 19 -0.17 -4.20 7.33
N ALA A 20 -0.05 -4.01 6.01
CA ALA A 20 -1.10 -3.47 5.14
C ALA A 20 -2.37 -4.35 5.13
N GLY A 21 -2.24 -5.65 5.40
CA GLY A 21 -3.37 -6.56 5.51
C GLY A 21 -4.38 -6.19 6.60
N ASN A 22 -3.99 -5.38 7.59
CA ASN A 22 -4.89 -4.90 8.64
C ASN A 22 -5.79 -3.74 8.18
N ASP A 23 -5.50 -3.15 7.03
CA ASP A 23 -6.30 -2.04 6.53
C ASP A 23 -7.73 -2.49 6.19
N PRO A 24 -8.75 -1.69 6.57
CA PRO A 24 -10.13 -2.06 6.36
C PRO A 24 -10.54 -1.91 4.89
N ILE A 25 -11.15 -2.96 4.34
CA ILE A 25 -11.75 -2.98 3.00
C ILE A 25 -13.22 -3.39 3.08
N SER A 26 -14.01 -2.97 2.09
CA SER A 26 -15.42 -3.32 1.98
C SER A 26 -15.58 -4.59 1.14
N VAL A 27 -16.38 -5.53 1.62
CA VAL A 27 -16.74 -6.76 0.89
C VAL A 27 -18.25 -6.94 0.86
N ILE A 28 -18.75 -7.51 -0.24
CA ILE A 28 -20.14 -7.98 -0.35
C ILE A 28 -20.14 -9.49 -0.12
N PRO A 29 -20.74 -9.99 0.97
CA PRO A 29 -20.88 -11.43 1.18
C PRO A 29 -21.86 -12.02 0.17
N LEU A 30 -21.60 -13.26 -0.25
CA LEU A 30 -22.47 -14.02 -1.15
C LEU A 30 -23.51 -14.85 -0.41
N TYR A 31 -23.23 -15.19 0.85
CA TYR A 31 -24.11 -15.98 1.71
C TYR A 31 -24.34 -15.29 3.05
N LYS A 32 -25.50 -15.55 3.67
CA LYS A 32 -25.77 -15.11 5.04
C LYS A 32 -24.87 -15.89 5.98
N MET A 33 -24.05 -15.19 6.76
CA MET A 33 -23.17 -15.79 7.76
C MET A 33 -23.28 -15.05 9.09
N PRO A 34 -23.17 -15.75 10.23
CA PRO A 34 -23.13 -15.11 11.54
C PRO A 34 -21.89 -14.23 11.66
N ALA A 35 -21.92 -13.31 12.63
CA ALA A 35 -20.75 -12.51 12.93
C ALA A 35 -19.60 -13.40 13.44
N ILE A 36 -18.39 -13.14 12.96
CA ILE A 36 -17.16 -13.82 13.38
C ILE A 36 -16.59 -13.04 14.55
N LYS A 37 -16.60 -13.63 15.74
CA LYS A 37 -16.00 -13.05 16.94
C LYS A 37 -14.53 -13.47 17.02
N LEU A 38 -13.62 -12.52 16.84
CA LEU A 38 -12.18 -12.70 17.04
C LEU A 38 -11.76 -12.05 18.35
N ILE A 39 -10.52 -12.30 18.77
CA ILE A 39 -9.96 -11.79 20.03
C ILE A 39 -10.04 -10.26 20.09
N GLN A 40 -9.67 -9.59 19.00
CA GLN A 40 -9.60 -8.12 18.94
C GLN A 40 -10.92 -7.46 18.52
N ALA A 41 -11.71 -8.11 17.66
CA ALA A 41 -12.88 -7.51 17.04
C ALA A 41 -13.91 -8.56 16.61
N THR A 42 -15.16 -8.12 16.46
CA THR A 42 -16.22 -8.93 15.86
C THR A 42 -16.57 -8.36 14.49
N TYR A 43 -16.55 -9.19 13.45
CA TYR A 43 -16.86 -8.81 12.07
C TYR A 43 -18.19 -9.40 11.62
N GLY A 44 -19.00 -8.59 10.93
CA GLY A 44 -20.35 -8.96 10.52
C GLY A 44 -21.44 -8.41 11.47
N PRO A 45 -22.68 -8.90 11.40
CA PRO A 45 -23.15 -10.05 10.63
C PRO A 45 -23.07 -9.84 9.11
N PHE A 46 -22.79 -10.91 8.37
CA PHE A 46 -22.70 -10.86 6.91
C PHE A 46 -24.06 -11.18 6.30
N ARG A 47 -24.68 -10.19 5.65
CA ARG A 47 -26.01 -10.33 5.04
C ARG A 47 -25.96 -9.81 3.59
N PRO A 48 -26.04 -10.69 2.59
CA PRO A 48 -26.12 -10.25 1.20
C PRO A 48 -27.37 -9.40 0.95
N PRO A 49 -27.33 -8.37 0.08
CA PRO A 49 -26.17 -7.84 -0.66
C PRO A 49 -25.44 -6.69 0.07
N LEU A 50 -25.61 -6.55 1.39
CA LEU A 50 -25.11 -5.40 2.13
C LEU A 50 -23.57 -5.44 2.24
N PRO A 51 -22.87 -4.34 1.92
CA PRO A 51 -21.43 -4.26 2.08
C PRO A 51 -21.06 -4.26 3.57
N THR A 52 -19.98 -4.94 3.91
CA THR A 52 -19.46 -5.03 5.27
C THR A 52 -17.97 -4.70 5.27
N ARG A 53 -17.51 -3.94 6.27
CA ARG A 53 -16.09 -3.59 6.43
C ARG A 53 -15.37 -4.66 7.25
N VAL A 54 -14.29 -5.18 6.69
CA VAL A 54 -13.41 -6.18 7.31
C VAL A 54 -11.95 -5.85 6.96
N PRO A 55 -10.97 -6.33 7.74
CA PRO A 55 -9.56 -6.22 7.36
C PRO A 55 -9.30 -6.93 6.03
N LEU A 56 -8.34 -6.41 5.27
CA LEU A 56 -7.97 -6.96 3.97
C LEU A 56 -7.56 -8.44 4.06
N TRP A 57 -6.78 -8.85 5.07
CA TRP A 57 -6.40 -10.25 5.25
C TRP A 57 -7.62 -11.18 5.40
N LEU A 58 -8.68 -10.71 6.08
CA LEU A 58 -9.90 -11.48 6.28
C LEU A 58 -10.72 -11.53 4.99
N ALA A 59 -10.81 -10.41 4.29
CA ALA A 59 -11.48 -10.32 2.99
C ALA A 59 -10.86 -11.30 1.97
N LEU A 60 -9.53 -11.34 1.88
CA LEU A 60 -8.81 -12.24 0.98
C LEU A 60 -9.04 -13.71 1.34
N SER A 61 -9.04 -14.04 2.64
CA SER A 61 -9.36 -15.40 3.10
C SER A 61 -10.80 -15.80 2.76
N MET A 62 -11.76 -14.87 2.89
CA MET A 62 -13.15 -15.10 2.50
C MET A 62 -13.31 -15.24 0.98
N LYS A 63 -12.57 -14.45 0.19
CA LYS A 63 -12.53 -14.51 -1.28
C LYS A 63 -11.96 -15.84 -1.77
N LYS A 64 -10.86 -16.32 -1.18
CA LYS A 64 -10.27 -17.64 -1.50
C LYS A 64 -11.27 -18.79 -1.30
N ASN A 65 -12.17 -18.65 -0.32
CA ASN A 65 -13.25 -19.60 -0.05
C ASN A 65 -14.54 -19.31 -0.85
N GLN A 66 -14.52 -18.39 -1.82
CA GLN A 66 -15.66 -17.98 -2.64
C GLN A 66 -16.89 -17.50 -1.83
N LYS A 67 -16.66 -16.87 -0.66
CA LYS A 67 -17.73 -16.43 0.25
C LYS A 67 -18.12 -14.96 0.09
N CYS A 68 -17.29 -14.17 -0.58
CA CYS A 68 -17.54 -12.75 -0.80
C CYS A 68 -16.97 -12.29 -2.15
N LYS A 69 -17.50 -11.18 -2.63
CA LYS A 69 -16.89 -10.35 -3.66
C LYS A 69 -16.25 -9.14 -3.01
N LEU A 70 -15.01 -8.84 -3.41
CA LEU A 70 -14.31 -7.64 -2.97
C LEU A 70 -14.92 -6.44 -3.68
N LEU A 71 -15.15 -5.36 -2.94
CA LEU A 71 -15.46 -4.08 -3.57
C LEU A 71 -14.13 -3.36 -3.83
N PRO A 72 -13.85 -2.96 -5.09
CA PRO A 72 -12.63 -2.23 -5.40
C PRO A 72 -12.61 -0.92 -4.60
N PRO A 73 -11.49 -0.60 -3.93
CA PRO A 73 -11.33 0.71 -3.30
C PRO A 73 -11.52 1.84 -4.32
N PRO A 74 -12.09 3.00 -3.92
CA PRO A 74 -12.41 4.08 -4.86
C PRO A 74 -11.18 4.64 -5.58
N TRP A 75 -10.00 4.57 -4.94
CA TRP A 75 -8.73 4.99 -5.52
C TRP A 75 -8.15 3.98 -6.52
N LEU A 76 -8.56 2.70 -6.45
CA LEU A 76 -8.06 1.63 -7.32
C LEU A 76 -8.93 1.53 -8.58
N THR A 77 -9.03 2.63 -9.31
CA THR A 77 -9.75 2.74 -10.57
C THR A 77 -8.85 3.29 -11.64
N VAL A 78 -9.11 2.93 -12.91
CA VAL A 78 -8.31 3.39 -14.04
C VAL A 78 -8.28 4.92 -14.08
N ASP A 79 -9.45 5.56 -13.99
CA ASP A 79 -9.58 7.01 -14.13
C ASP A 79 -8.86 7.76 -13.01
N HIS A 80 -8.94 7.26 -11.77
CA HIS A 80 -8.24 7.86 -10.64
C HIS A 80 -6.73 7.71 -10.78
N LEU A 81 -6.24 6.52 -11.14
CA LEU A 81 -4.80 6.27 -11.27
C LEU A 81 -4.19 7.04 -12.44
N THR A 82 -4.92 7.23 -13.56
CA THR A 82 -4.46 8.09 -14.65
C THR A 82 -4.35 9.54 -14.20
N GLU A 83 -5.36 10.06 -13.48
CA GLU A 83 -5.32 11.42 -12.94
C GLU A 83 -4.15 11.60 -11.97
N ARG A 84 -3.89 10.60 -11.11
CA ARG A 84 -2.74 10.65 -10.19
C ARG A 84 -1.41 10.60 -10.91
N LEU A 85 -1.27 9.79 -11.96
CA LEU A 85 -0.05 9.72 -12.77
C LEU A 85 0.25 11.07 -13.45
N GLU A 86 -0.76 11.68 -14.08
CA GLU A 86 -0.62 13.01 -14.70
C GLU A 86 -0.23 14.08 -13.67
N GLN A 87 -0.84 14.05 -12.47
CA GLN A 87 -0.48 14.97 -11.38
C GLN A 87 0.96 14.75 -10.90
N GLU A 88 1.41 13.50 -10.84
CA GLU A 88 2.75 13.14 -10.42
C GLU A 88 3.81 13.58 -11.44
N GLU A 89 3.50 13.57 -12.73
CA GLU A 89 4.40 14.08 -13.78
C GLU A 89 4.43 15.61 -13.84
N THR A 90 3.29 16.26 -13.58
CA THR A 90 3.15 17.71 -13.74
C THR A 90 3.62 18.51 -12.53
N LYS A 91 3.42 17.98 -11.32
CA LYS A 91 3.71 18.70 -10.07
C LYS A 91 5.01 18.21 -9.45
N ASP A 92 5.74 19.12 -8.82
CA ASP A 92 6.97 18.78 -8.09
C ASP A 92 6.69 17.96 -6.82
N GLU A 93 5.55 18.19 -6.17
CA GLU A 93 5.13 17.44 -4.98
C GLU A 93 4.55 16.06 -5.31
N PHE A 94 4.69 15.12 -4.38
CA PHE A 94 4.07 13.80 -4.50
C PHE A 94 2.54 13.90 -4.38
N CYS A 95 1.83 13.23 -5.27
CA CYS A 95 0.37 13.17 -5.19
C CYS A 95 -0.07 12.38 -3.95
N ALA A 96 -1.22 12.76 -3.38
CA ALA A 96 -1.79 12.10 -2.22
C ALA A 96 -2.41 10.75 -2.60
N LEU A 97 -1.86 9.68 -2.01
CA LEU A 97 -2.30 8.30 -2.14
C LEU A 97 -2.46 7.67 -0.75
N PRO A 98 -3.26 6.59 -0.62
CA PRO A 98 -3.29 5.80 0.60
C PRO A 98 -1.88 5.31 0.98
N PHE A 99 -1.59 5.28 2.28
CA PHE A 99 -0.24 5.00 2.77
C PHE A 99 0.28 3.61 2.35
N HIS A 100 -0.59 2.61 2.25
CA HIS A 100 -0.27 1.26 1.82
C HIS A 100 -0.83 0.91 0.43
N TYR A 101 -0.96 1.90 -0.47
CA TYR A 101 -1.65 1.68 -1.76
C TYR A 101 -1.00 0.58 -2.60
N MET A 102 0.33 0.43 -2.59
CA MET A 102 1.05 -0.56 -3.39
C MET A 102 0.80 -1.97 -2.89
N GLU A 103 0.88 -2.17 -1.58
CA GLU A 103 0.69 -3.45 -0.90
C GLU A 103 -0.76 -3.90 -1.01
N MET A 104 -1.70 -2.98 -0.76
CA MET A 104 -3.12 -3.24 -0.94
C MET A 104 -3.42 -3.63 -2.39
N ALA A 105 -2.92 -2.85 -3.37
CA ALA A 105 -3.16 -3.16 -4.77
C ALA A 105 -2.55 -4.51 -5.17
N HIS A 106 -1.34 -4.82 -4.73
CA HIS A 106 -0.69 -6.09 -5.00
C HIS A 106 -1.53 -7.26 -4.50
N MET A 107 -1.88 -7.26 -3.20
CA MET A 107 -2.66 -8.33 -2.59
C MET A 107 -4.05 -8.52 -3.24
N ILE A 108 -4.75 -7.41 -3.56
CA ILE A 108 -6.08 -7.48 -4.19
C ILE A 108 -5.96 -7.98 -5.63
N LEU A 109 -5.01 -7.48 -6.42
CA LEU A 109 -4.85 -7.89 -7.82
C LEU A 109 -4.34 -9.33 -7.94
N GLU A 110 -3.60 -9.85 -6.96
CA GLU A 110 -3.16 -11.25 -6.96
C GLU A 110 -4.33 -12.22 -6.68
N SER A 111 -5.18 -11.89 -5.71
CA SER A 111 -6.23 -12.82 -5.24
C SER A 111 -7.63 -12.56 -5.79
N ALA A 112 -7.91 -11.36 -6.28
CA ALA A 112 -9.26 -10.88 -6.60
C ALA A 112 -9.29 -9.98 -7.85
N SER A 113 -8.41 -10.26 -8.83
CA SER A 113 -8.41 -9.57 -10.12
C SER A 113 -9.71 -9.69 -10.89
N ASP A 114 -10.49 -10.75 -10.62
CA ASP A 114 -11.80 -11.02 -11.21
C ASP A 114 -12.90 -10.03 -10.75
N ASP A 115 -12.76 -9.46 -9.55
CA ASP A 115 -13.69 -8.45 -9.02
C ASP A 115 -13.32 -7.02 -9.49
N ILE A 116 -12.15 -6.83 -10.12
CA ILE A 116 -11.63 -5.53 -10.53
C ILE A 116 -11.82 -5.31 -12.04
N PRO A 117 -12.51 -4.25 -12.47
CA PRO A 117 -12.61 -3.90 -13.88
C PRO A 117 -11.24 -3.45 -14.41
N ASN A 118 -10.85 -3.95 -15.60
CA ASN A 118 -9.61 -3.58 -16.29
C ASN A 118 -8.33 -3.79 -15.45
N ALA A 119 -8.26 -4.88 -14.68
CA ALA A 119 -7.12 -5.19 -13.79
C ALA A 119 -5.74 -5.08 -14.45
N GLU A 120 -5.59 -5.53 -15.70
CA GLU A 120 -4.31 -5.44 -16.43
C GLU A 120 -3.89 -4.00 -16.75
N LYS A 121 -4.85 -3.12 -17.03
CA LYS A 121 -4.56 -1.69 -17.22
C LYS A 121 -4.16 -1.05 -15.88
N ILE A 122 -4.80 -1.44 -14.79
CA ILE A 122 -4.46 -0.98 -13.44
C ILE A 122 -3.04 -1.41 -13.05
N ARG A 123 -2.64 -2.66 -13.34
CA ARG A 123 -1.26 -3.13 -13.11
C ARG A 123 -0.22 -2.26 -13.82
N LYS A 124 -0.48 -1.90 -15.08
CA LYS A 124 0.40 -1.01 -15.86
C LYS A 124 0.49 0.36 -15.22
N LEU A 125 -0.66 0.99 -14.93
CA LEU A 125 -0.70 2.32 -14.31
C LEU A 125 0.01 2.37 -12.95
N LEU A 126 -0.15 1.35 -12.10
CA LEU A 126 0.54 1.27 -10.82
C LEU A 126 2.05 1.11 -10.98
N LYS A 127 2.49 0.37 -11.99
CA LYS A 127 3.91 0.22 -12.32
C LYS A 127 4.48 1.56 -12.79
N ASP A 128 3.81 2.21 -13.74
CA ASP A 128 4.23 3.52 -14.28
C ASP A 128 4.29 4.55 -13.14
N LEU A 129 3.26 4.61 -12.29
CA LEU A 129 3.21 5.50 -11.13
C LEU A 129 4.36 5.25 -10.14
N ARG A 130 4.68 3.98 -9.85
CA ARG A 130 5.82 3.62 -9.00
C ARG A 130 7.14 4.09 -9.61
N GLU A 131 7.34 3.88 -10.92
CA GLU A 131 8.57 4.27 -11.63
C GLU A 131 8.75 5.80 -11.64
N THR A 132 7.68 6.55 -11.91
CA THR A 132 7.68 8.01 -11.85
C THR A 132 8.01 8.52 -10.45
N ARG A 133 7.36 7.97 -9.42
CA ARG A 133 7.59 8.36 -8.02
C ARG A 133 8.97 7.98 -7.52
N GLN A 134 9.50 6.82 -7.91
CA GLN A 134 10.86 6.42 -7.58
C GLN A 134 11.88 7.36 -8.23
N SER A 135 11.66 7.75 -9.48
CA SER A 135 12.54 8.69 -10.19
C SER A 135 12.53 10.06 -9.51
N LYS A 136 11.34 10.58 -9.18
CA LYS A 136 11.18 11.82 -8.42
C LYS A 136 11.84 11.76 -7.05
N ALA A 137 11.67 10.66 -6.31
CA ALA A 137 12.30 10.47 -5.02
C ALA A 137 13.83 10.49 -5.11
N ARG A 138 14.43 9.90 -6.16
CA ARG A 138 15.88 9.96 -6.38
C ARG A 138 16.36 11.40 -6.60
N VAL A 139 15.68 12.18 -7.42
CA VAL A 139 16.00 13.60 -7.63
C VAL A 139 15.87 14.38 -6.31
N GLY A 140 14.82 14.12 -5.53
CA GLY A 140 14.67 14.72 -4.20
C GLY A 140 15.79 14.35 -3.22
N LEU A 141 16.36 13.15 -3.35
CA LEU A 141 17.50 12.70 -2.56
C LEU A 141 18.85 13.29 -3.03
N GLU A 142 18.94 13.87 -4.23
CA GLU A 142 20.16 14.60 -4.64
C GLU A 142 20.25 15.96 -3.94
N ALA A 143 19.10 16.56 -3.61
CA ALA A 143 18.98 17.81 -2.87
C ALA A 143 19.00 17.62 -1.34
N LEU A 144 19.61 16.54 -0.85
CA LEU A 144 19.72 16.25 0.57
C LEU A 144 20.56 17.30 1.29
N ASP A 145 19.95 17.99 2.24
CA ASP A 145 20.63 18.88 3.19
C ASP A 145 20.82 18.20 4.54
N ASP A 146 21.78 18.68 5.33
CA ASP A 146 22.14 18.18 6.67
C ASP A 146 21.03 18.32 7.72
N ARG A 147 20.11 19.26 7.51
CA ARG A 147 19.14 19.68 8.54
C ARG A 147 17.75 19.15 8.32
N TRP A 148 17.28 19.11 7.08
CA TRP A 148 15.86 18.89 6.79
C TRP A 148 15.63 18.31 5.41
N LEU A 149 14.76 17.30 5.35
CA LEU A 149 14.14 16.85 4.09
C LEU A 149 12.64 16.70 4.31
N GLY A 150 11.83 17.46 3.57
CA GLY A 150 10.37 17.37 3.59
C GLY A 150 9.87 16.54 2.42
N MET A 151 9.54 15.27 2.64
CA MET A 151 8.86 14.43 1.64
C MET A 151 7.47 14.05 2.15
N HIS A 152 6.46 14.80 1.71
CA HIS A 152 5.06 14.51 2.02
C HIS A 152 4.49 13.47 1.07
N ASN A 153 3.41 12.79 1.50
CA ASN A 153 2.64 11.84 0.68
C ASN A 153 3.43 10.63 0.15
N LEU A 154 4.54 10.24 0.79
CA LEU A 154 5.20 8.97 0.51
C LEU A 154 4.40 7.78 1.07
N SER A 155 4.43 6.67 0.34
CA SER A 155 3.88 5.39 0.79
C SER A 155 4.84 4.62 1.68
N PHE A 156 4.32 3.62 2.39
CA PHE A 156 5.12 2.81 3.30
C PHE A 156 6.22 2.02 2.58
N MET A 157 5.92 1.39 1.43
CA MET A 157 6.91 0.73 0.58
C MET A 157 8.04 1.69 0.18
N GLU A 158 7.71 2.88 -0.31
CA GLU A 158 8.69 3.88 -0.75
C GLU A 158 9.61 4.32 0.39
N ILE A 159 9.03 4.61 1.56
CA ILE A 159 9.80 4.96 2.76
C ILE A 159 10.72 3.80 3.15
N ASN A 160 10.23 2.56 3.11
CA ASN A 160 11.01 1.40 3.50
C ASN A 160 12.17 1.12 2.53
N GLU A 161 11.99 1.36 1.23
CA GLU A 161 13.07 1.25 0.22
C GLU A 161 14.15 2.31 0.41
N ILE A 162 13.77 3.56 0.70
CA ILE A 162 14.71 4.69 0.82
C ILE A 162 15.44 4.68 2.18
N ARG A 163 14.77 4.22 3.25
CA ARG A 163 15.23 4.33 4.64
C ARG A 163 16.66 3.83 4.89
N PRO A 164 17.10 2.64 4.43
CA PRO A 164 18.44 2.14 4.75
C PRO A 164 19.55 3.03 4.19
N PHE A 165 19.36 3.51 2.96
CA PHE A 165 20.32 4.41 2.31
C PHE A 165 20.30 5.78 2.97
N PHE A 166 19.12 6.40 3.06
CA PHE A 166 18.95 7.74 3.61
C PHE A 166 19.48 7.84 5.04
N SER A 167 19.08 6.92 5.91
CA SER A 167 19.50 6.94 7.32
C SER A 167 21.01 6.81 7.47
N LYS A 168 21.66 6.03 6.60
CA LYS A 168 23.11 5.87 6.62
C LYS A 168 23.81 7.13 6.09
N ALA A 169 23.41 7.62 4.92
CA ALA A 169 24.00 8.80 4.30
C ALA A 169 23.86 10.03 5.20
N PHE A 170 22.66 10.28 5.73
CA PHE A 170 22.38 11.38 6.63
C PHE A 170 23.21 11.32 7.92
N ASN A 171 23.35 10.13 8.52
CA ASN A 171 24.19 9.96 9.71
C ASN A 171 25.67 10.22 9.42
N GLU A 172 26.18 9.88 8.23
CA GLU A 172 27.57 10.20 7.86
C GLU A 172 27.75 11.70 7.57
N MET A 173 26.82 12.35 6.86
CA MET A 173 26.85 13.80 6.63
C MET A 173 26.90 14.57 7.96
N ARG A 174 26.02 14.20 8.90
CA ARG A 174 25.96 14.82 10.23
C ARG A 174 27.24 14.63 11.06
N LYS A 175 27.98 13.54 10.84
CA LYS A 175 29.29 13.33 11.50
C LYS A 175 30.39 14.22 10.91
N LEU A 176 30.26 14.67 9.67
CA LEU A 176 31.25 15.49 8.99
C LEU A 176 31.10 16.99 9.29
N GLU A 177 29.91 17.42 9.72
CA GLU A 177 29.64 18.82 10.09
C GLU A 177 29.94 19.16 11.56
N PHE A 178 30.64 18.24 12.25
CA PHE A 178 31.39 18.49 13.48
C PHE A 178 32.82 17.98 13.34
#